data_AF-A0A336JLG0-F1
#
_entry.id   AF-A0A336JLG0-F1
#
_cell.length_a   1.000
_cell.length_b   1.000
_cell.length_c   1.000
_cell.angle_alpha   90.00
_cell.angle_beta   90.00
_cell.angle_gamma   90.00
#
_symmetry.space_group_name_H-M   'P 1'
#
loop_
_entity.id
_entity.type
_entity.pdbx_description
1 polymer ?
#
loop_
_entity_poly.entity_id
_entity_poly.type
_entity_poly.pdbx_seq_one_letter_code
_entity_poly.pdbx_strand_id
1 'polypeptide(L)' 'MAGGLLAVRDLTLGEPQEAPQIDDKDDYYSASLKLLVWLAKQDQR' A
#
# COMPACT_ATOMS: atom_id res chain seq x y z
N MET A 1 10.69 -5.68 0.14
CA MET A 1 10.65 -5.45 1.60
C MET A 1 10.08 -4.07 1.99
N ALA A 2 10.53 -2.93 1.44
CA ALA A 2 10.09 -1.61 1.94
C ALA A 2 8.73 -1.08 1.40
N GLY A 3 8.12 -1.73 0.39
CA GLY A 3 6.97 -1.17 -0.34
C GLY A 3 5.70 -1.05 0.50
N GLY A 4 5.34 -2.08 1.27
CA GLY A 4 4.10 -2.11 2.04
C GLY A 4 4.08 -1.15 3.22
N LEU A 5 5.19 -1.03 3.96
CA LEU A 5 5.29 -0.07 5.07
C LEU A 5 5.31 1.37 4.57
N LEU A 6 5.97 1.62 3.43
CA LEU A 6 5.92 2.93 2.78
C LEU A 6 4.48 3.27 2.38
N ALA A 7 3.71 2.29 1.89
CA ALA A 7 2.33 2.54 1.54
C ALA A 7 1.44 2.93 2.73
N VAL A 8 1.64 2.31 3.89
CA VAL A 8 0.92 2.68 5.12
C VAL A 8 1.28 4.10 5.56
N ARG A 9 2.56 4.49 5.45
CA ARG A 9 3.00 5.86 5.75
C ARG A 9 2.28 6.87 4.85
N ASP A 10 2.29 6.63 3.55
CA ASP A 10 1.70 7.54 2.56
C ASP A 10 0.19 7.68 2.80
N LEU A 11 -0.51 6.59 3.13
CA LEU A 11 -1.91 6.62 3.55
C LEU A 11 -2.13 7.52 4.78
N THR A 12 -1.28 7.37 5.78
CA THR A 12 -1.38 8.13 7.05
C THR A 12 -1.12 9.62 6.85
N LEU A 13 -0.22 9.96 5.93
CA LEU A 13 0.12 11.35 5.58
C LEU A 13 -0.83 11.96 4.54
N GLY A 14 -1.79 11.18 4.03
CA GLY A 14 -2.71 11.63 2.98
C GLY A 14 -2.03 11.84 1.63
N GLU A 15 -0.85 11.26 1.42
CA GLU A 15 -0.16 11.35 0.13
C GLU A 15 -0.96 10.58 -0.94
N PRO A 16 -1.13 11.13 -2.14
CA PRO A 16 -1.77 10.43 -3.24
C PRO A 16 -0.95 9.19 -3.60
N GLN A 17 -1.62 8.04 -3.69
CA GLN A 17 -1.00 6.80 -4.13
C GLN A 17 -1.83 6.20 -5.24
N GLU A 18 -1.13 5.61 -6.21
CA GLU A 18 -1.71 4.86 -7.31
C GLU A 18 -2.06 3.43 -6.89
N ALA A 19 -2.63 2.66 -7.82
CA ALA A 19 -2.89 1.25 -7.60
C ALA A 19 -1.57 0.50 -7.29
N PRO A 20 -1.54 -0.34 -6.24
CA PRO A 20 -0.33 -1.02 -5.85
C PRO A 20 0.10 -2.01 -6.93
N GLN A 21 1.36 -1.91 -7.34
CA GLN A 21 2.02 -2.96 -8.12
C GLN A 21 2.68 -3.94 -7.16
N ILE A 22 2.32 -5.21 -7.30
CA ILE A 22 2.94 -6.32 -6.58
C ILE A 22 4.08 -6.84 -7.45
N ASP A 23 5.31 -6.73 -6.97
CA ASP A 23 6.49 -7.24 -7.66
C ASP A 23 7.09 -8.45 -6.93
N ASP A 24 8.00 -9.17 -7.59
CA ASP A 24 8.70 -10.33 -7.00
C ASP A 24 9.60 -9.95 -5.80
N LYS A 25 9.76 -8.66 -5.49
CA LYS A 25 10.53 -8.14 -4.34
C LYS A 25 9.63 -7.79 -3.15
N ASP A 26 8.32 -7.84 -3.32
CA ASP A 26 7.35 -7.78 -2.25
C ASP A 26 7.26 -9.15 -1.60
N ASP A 27 7.68 -9.22 -0.35
CA ASP A 27 7.30 -10.34 0.49
C ASP A 27 5.78 -10.33 0.71
N TYR A 28 5.25 -11.47 1.14
CA TYR A 28 3.82 -11.63 1.43
C TYR A 28 3.26 -10.51 2.33
N TYR A 29 4.06 -10.06 3.30
CA TYR A 29 3.69 -8.97 4.20
C TYR A 29 3.56 -7.62 3.48
N SER A 30 4.57 -7.23 2.70
CA SER A 30 4.59 -6.02 1.88
C SER A 30 3.45 -6.00 0.87
N ALA A 31 3.22 -7.12 0.19
CA ALA A 31 2.13 -7.26 -0.78
C ALA A 31 0.76 -7.11 -0.12
N SER A 32 0.56 -7.74 1.05
CA SER A 32 -0.69 -7.64 1.81
C SER A 32 -0.96 -6.20 2.26
N LEU A 33 0.06 -5.51 2.77
CA LEU A 33 -0.08 -4.12 3.21
C LEU A 33 -0.44 -3.17 2.06
N LYS A 34 0.21 -3.32 0.91
CA LYS A 34 -0.09 -2.53 -0.29
C LYS A 34 -1.56 -2.65 -0.70
N LEU A 35 -2.10 -3.88 -0.71
CA LEU A 35 -3.50 -4.13 -1.05
C LEU A 35 -4.46 -3.56 0.00
N LEU A 36 -4.17 -3.77 1.29
CA LEU A 36 -5.00 -3.25 2.38
C LEU A 36 -5.05 -1.71 2.40
N VAL A 37 -3.91 -1.07 2.14
CA VAL A 37 -3.82 0.39 2.01
C VAL A 37 -4.69 0.88 0.84
N TRP A 38 -4.61 0.22 -0.30
CA TRP A 38 -5.39 0.60 -1.47
C TRP A 38 -6.90 0.43 -1.23
N LEU A 39 -7.30 -0.68 -0.60
CA LEU A 39 -8.69 -0.90 -0.19
C LEU A 39 -9.17 0.20 0.77
N ALA A 40 -8.38 0.54 1.79
CA ALA A 40 -8.71 1.61 2.73
C ALA A 40 -8.88 2.97 2.03
N LYS A 41 -8.13 3.27 0.96
CA LYS A 41 -8.34 4.50 0.16
C LYS A 41 -9.62 4.48 -0.65
N GLN A 42 -10.04 3.30 -1.14
CA GLN A 42 -11.31 3.16 -1.87
C GLN A 42 -12.52 3.27 -0.94
N ASP A 43 -12.45 2.69 0.26
CA ASP A 43 -13.52 2.74 1.26
C ASP A 43 -13.75 4.16 1.84
N GLN A 44 -12.82 5.09 1.65
CA GLN A 44 -12.94 6.49 2.05
C GLN A 44 -13.58 7.40 0.97
N ARG A 45 -13.94 6.84 -0.20
CA ARG A 45 -14.69 7.54 -1.27
C ARG A 45 -16.19 7.28 -1.14
#